data_AF-A0A9P4GFX4-F1
#
_entry.id   AF-A0A9P4GFX4-F1
#
_cell.length_a   1.000
_cell.length_b   1.000
_cell.length_c   1.000
_cell.angle_alpha   90.00
_cell.angle_beta   90.00
_cell.angle_gamma   90.00
#
_symmetry.space_group_name_H-M   'P 1'
#
loop_
_entity.id
_entity.type
_entity.pdbx_description
1 polymer ?
#
loop_
_entity_poly.entity_id
_entity_poly.type
_entity_poly.pdbx_seq_one_letter_code
_entity_poly.pdbx_strand_id
1 'polypeptide(L)'
;MPHALPAQRDIPTFNGEKLYVNDGLLQPDQVGQLRESSPDMPMNELLRRYNEDGYVYLKGLLPRADVLKAREEYFKMLAPSGVLKPGTQPVEGIFDSDNDAADFPGIGAGAAGGNGKPGAETAERFVDLALDAHYADWYKETFCKHAVLKDFIARMTGWGDSTLGVRRSLLRNNTPGNKAIGVHYDQIFLRHGEPTSVTAWIPIGDISLTGGGLIYLENGHTLGREIEAHFTRKSKDSGFTEEETKNAFNQNMLSTGLLADGPREYSNSFNRRWLVTTYEAGDIVLHTPYTIHASTMNFDKNNVIRVGTDLRFVDASKPWDKRWDHDYRFNDGV
;
A
#
# COMPACT_ATOMS: atom_id res chain seq x y z
N MET A 1 14.67 -30.55 -33.49
CA MET A 1 15.35 -29.59 -32.60
C MET A 1 14.50 -28.32 -32.54
N PRO A 2 13.62 -28.14 -31.55
CA PRO A 2 13.00 -26.84 -31.36
C PRO A 2 14.05 -25.89 -30.79
N HIS A 3 14.23 -24.75 -31.46
CA HIS A 3 15.11 -23.68 -31.02
C HIS A 3 14.67 -23.21 -29.63
N ALA A 4 15.51 -23.44 -28.62
CA ALA A 4 15.39 -22.75 -27.35
C ALA A 4 15.57 -21.26 -27.64
N LEU A 5 14.52 -20.47 -27.37
CA LEU A 5 14.65 -19.02 -27.30
C LEU A 5 15.78 -18.70 -26.31
N PRO A 6 16.69 -17.77 -26.62
CA PRO A 6 17.73 -17.40 -25.67
C PRO A 6 17.04 -16.95 -24.39
N ALA A 7 17.46 -17.48 -23.24
CA ALA A 7 17.05 -16.92 -21.96
C ALA A 7 17.29 -15.41 -22.03
N GLN A 8 16.21 -14.62 -21.99
CA GLN A 8 16.31 -13.17 -21.88
C GLN A 8 17.25 -12.92 -20.71
N ARG A 9 18.44 -12.37 -20.98
CA ARG A 9 19.30 -11.91 -19.89
C ARG A 9 18.45 -10.95 -19.09
N ASP A 10 18.29 -11.19 -17.80
CA ASP A 10 17.57 -10.29 -16.89
C ASP A 10 18.25 -8.91 -16.91
N ILE A 11 17.82 -8.04 -17.81
CA ILE A 11 18.29 -6.67 -17.91
C ILE A 11 17.78 -5.92 -16.67
N PRO A 12 18.61 -5.12 -15.99
CA PRO A 12 18.15 -4.29 -14.88
C PRO A 12 16.94 -3.44 -15.29
N THR A 13 15.93 -3.41 -14.43
CA THR A 13 14.68 -2.71 -14.66
C THR A 13 14.87 -1.19 -14.59
N PHE A 14 15.47 -0.69 -13.51
CA PHE A 14 15.56 0.75 -13.25
C PHE A 14 16.80 1.06 -12.42
N ASN A 15 17.57 2.07 -12.82
CA ASN A 15 18.80 2.52 -12.14
C ASN A 15 19.77 1.38 -11.77
N GLY A 16 19.89 0.35 -12.61
CA GLY A 16 20.78 -0.78 -12.39
C GLY A 16 20.24 -1.87 -11.45
N GLU A 17 19.04 -1.71 -10.91
CA GLU A 17 18.37 -2.70 -10.05
C GLU A 17 17.30 -3.50 -10.79
N LYS A 18 16.99 -4.70 -10.29
CA LYS A 18 15.93 -5.58 -10.80
C LYS A 18 14.70 -5.50 -9.92
N LEU A 19 13.57 -5.09 -10.48
CA LEU A 19 12.32 -4.90 -9.72
C LEU A 19 11.36 -6.03 -10.06
N TYR A 20 11.23 -6.97 -9.14
CA TYR A 20 10.30 -8.09 -9.27
C TYR A 20 8.95 -7.72 -8.67
N VAL A 21 7.90 -8.13 -9.34
CA VAL A 21 6.51 -8.09 -8.88
C VAL A 21 5.96 -9.52 -8.92
N ASN A 22 4.72 -9.73 -8.49
CA ASN A 22 4.14 -11.09 -8.35
C ASN A 22 4.18 -11.92 -9.64
N ASP A 23 4.12 -11.28 -10.82
CA ASP A 23 4.18 -11.89 -12.15
C ASP A 23 5.54 -11.71 -12.85
N GLY A 24 6.61 -11.48 -12.08
CA GLY A 24 8.00 -11.55 -12.53
C GLY A 24 8.72 -10.20 -12.63
N LEU A 25 9.82 -10.17 -13.40
CA LEU A 25 10.66 -8.99 -13.54
C LEU A 25 10.00 -7.92 -14.43
N LEU A 26 9.84 -6.70 -13.91
CA LEU A 26 9.43 -5.54 -14.68
C LEU A 26 10.48 -5.20 -15.74
N GLN A 27 10.03 -4.88 -16.95
CA GLN A 27 10.90 -4.46 -18.05
C GLN A 27 11.25 -2.97 -17.95
N PRO A 28 12.39 -2.52 -18.50
CA PRO A 28 12.83 -1.13 -18.37
C PRO A 28 11.84 -0.09 -18.92
N ASP A 29 11.14 -0.42 -20.00
CA ASP A 29 10.11 0.43 -20.62
C ASP A 29 8.80 0.47 -19.82
N GLN A 30 8.60 -0.46 -18.89
CA GLN A 30 7.45 -0.51 -17.99
C GLN A 30 7.63 0.35 -16.75
N VAL A 31 8.76 1.04 -16.58
CA VAL A 31 9.09 1.75 -15.34
C VAL A 31 9.40 3.23 -15.58
N GLY A 32 8.92 4.07 -14.67
CA GLY A 32 9.23 5.49 -14.58
C GLY A 32 9.56 5.89 -13.15
N GLN A 33 10.02 7.13 -12.94
CA GLN A 33 10.32 7.63 -11.60
C GLN A 33 9.11 8.35 -11.00
N LEU A 34 8.83 8.09 -9.71
CA LEU A 34 7.84 8.84 -8.96
C LEU A 34 8.29 10.30 -8.79
N ARG A 35 7.38 11.26 -8.99
CA ARG A 35 7.72 12.68 -8.93
C ARG A 35 7.76 13.20 -7.50
N GLU A 36 8.95 13.51 -7.02
CA GLU A 36 9.17 14.12 -5.70
C GLU A 36 8.59 15.54 -5.60
N SER A 37 8.08 15.85 -4.41
CA SER A 37 7.57 17.16 -4.01
C SER A 37 8.07 17.51 -2.61
N SER A 38 8.42 18.78 -2.41
CA SER A 38 8.73 19.29 -1.08
C SER A 38 7.42 19.66 -0.36
N PRO A 39 7.29 19.37 0.95
CA PRO A 39 6.17 19.86 1.77
C PRO A 39 6.00 21.38 1.79
N ASP A 40 7.06 22.14 1.49
CA ASP A 40 7.06 23.61 1.50
C ASP A 40 6.57 24.23 0.17
N MET A 41 6.26 23.40 -0.82
CA MET A 41 5.68 23.88 -2.08
C MET A 41 4.33 24.59 -1.83
N PRO A 42 3.96 25.58 -2.67
CA PRO A 42 2.65 26.21 -2.59
C PRO A 42 1.51 25.18 -2.63
N MET A 43 0.54 25.31 -1.73
CA MET A 43 -0.52 24.31 -1.57
C MET A 43 -1.36 24.10 -2.85
N ASN A 44 -1.55 25.17 -3.63
CA ASN A 44 -2.22 25.09 -4.93
C ASN A 44 -1.43 24.27 -5.95
N GLU A 45 -0.09 24.28 -5.91
CA GLU A 45 0.76 23.44 -6.76
C GLU A 45 0.72 21.98 -6.32
N LEU A 46 0.75 21.72 -5.00
CA LEU A 46 0.59 20.36 -4.46
C LEU A 46 -0.77 19.77 -4.83
N LEU A 47 -1.84 20.55 -4.68
CA LEU A 47 -3.19 20.15 -5.08
C LEU A 47 -3.30 19.97 -6.60
N ARG A 48 -2.64 20.80 -7.40
CA ARG A 48 -2.59 20.63 -8.86
C ARG A 48 -1.94 19.29 -9.23
N ARG A 49 -0.76 18.98 -8.68
CA ARG A 49 -0.08 17.68 -8.89
C ARG A 49 -0.94 16.50 -8.43
N TYR A 50 -1.53 16.60 -7.24
CA TYR A 50 -2.44 15.57 -6.73
C TYR A 50 -3.58 15.26 -7.70
N ASN A 51 -4.16 16.27 -8.35
CA ASN A 51 -5.24 16.10 -9.32
C ASN A 51 -4.76 15.65 -10.72
N GLU A 52 -3.60 16.14 -11.18
CA GLU A 52 -3.05 15.81 -12.49
C GLU A 52 -2.39 14.44 -12.53
N ASP A 53 -1.61 14.10 -11.50
CA ASP A 53 -0.84 12.86 -11.42
C ASP A 53 -1.63 11.76 -10.68
N GLY A 54 -2.62 12.15 -9.85
CA GLY A 54 -3.35 11.26 -8.95
C GLY A 54 -2.65 11.01 -7.62
N TYR A 55 -1.49 11.62 -7.41
CA TYR A 55 -0.73 11.50 -6.18
C TYR A 55 0.15 12.73 -5.95
N VAL A 56 0.68 12.86 -4.74
CA VAL A 56 1.82 13.70 -4.43
C VAL A 56 2.77 12.96 -3.49
N TYR A 57 4.03 12.83 -3.90
CA TYR A 57 5.08 12.21 -3.11
C TYR A 57 5.83 13.30 -2.34
N LEU A 58 5.59 13.37 -1.03
CA LEU A 58 6.13 14.36 -0.11
C LEU A 58 7.38 13.82 0.58
N LYS A 59 8.51 14.49 0.37
CA LYS A 59 9.77 14.13 1.01
C LYS A 59 9.85 14.71 2.42
N GLY A 60 10.06 13.84 3.42
CA GLY A 60 10.33 14.26 4.80
C GLY A 60 9.24 15.10 5.49
N LEU A 61 7.95 14.86 5.20
CA LEU A 61 6.84 15.55 5.86
C LEU A 61 6.76 15.22 7.35
N LEU A 62 6.93 13.95 7.73
CA LEU A 62 6.97 13.54 9.13
C LEU A 62 8.39 13.67 9.70
N PRO A 63 8.55 14.02 10.99
CA PRO A 63 9.83 13.91 11.65
C PRO A 63 10.35 12.47 11.59
N ARG A 64 11.54 12.30 11.00
CA ARG A 64 12.17 10.99 10.84
C ARG A 64 12.25 10.20 12.15
N ALA A 65 12.53 10.90 13.26
CA ALA A 65 12.63 10.28 14.58
C ALA A 65 11.31 9.63 15.04
N ASP A 66 10.16 10.24 14.74
CA ASP A 66 8.85 9.70 15.12
C ASP A 66 8.51 8.45 14.30
N VAL A 67 8.87 8.45 13.01
CA VAL A 67 8.74 7.28 12.12
C VAL A 67 9.63 6.12 12.58
N LEU A 68 10.90 6.40 12.90
CA LEU A 68 11.82 5.35 13.37
C LEU A 68 11.46 4.82 14.76
N LYS A 69 10.88 5.65 15.63
CA LYS A 69 10.33 5.20 16.90
C LYS A 69 9.18 4.22 16.70
N ALA A 70 8.22 4.55 15.81
CA ALA A 70 7.14 3.63 15.45
C ALA A 70 7.67 2.32 14.85
N ARG A 71 8.71 2.39 14.00
CA ARG A 71 9.40 1.21 13.45
C ARG A 71 9.98 0.32 14.55
N GLU A 72 10.68 0.92 15.50
CA GLU A 72 11.29 0.21 16.61
C GLU A 72 10.24 -0.49 17.48
N GLU A 73 9.15 0.20 17.84
CA GLU A 73 8.05 -0.37 18.63
C GLU A 73 7.38 -1.54 17.90
N TYR A 74 7.13 -1.42 16.60
CA TYR A 74 6.59 -2.50 15.79
C TYR A 74 7.45 -3.77 15.85
N PHE A 75 8.75 -3.62 15.62
CA PHE A 75 9.66 -4.77 15.60
C PHE A 75 9.97 -5.31 17.00
N LYS A 76 9.92 -4.50 18.06
CA LYS A 76 9.94 -4.99 19.45
C LYS A 76 8.77 -5.92 19.72
N MET A 77 7.56 -5.57 19.26
CA MET A 77 6.38 -6.42 19.40
C MET A 77 6.52 -7.73 18.62
N LEU A 78 7.16 -7.71 17.46
CA LEU A 78 7.32 -8.89 16.60
C LEU A 78 8.51 -9.77 16.96
N ALA A 79 9.52 -9.25 17.66
CA ALA A 79 10.72 -10.00 18.03
C ALA A 79 10.43 -11.39 18.63
N PRO A 80 9.40 -11.60 19.48
CA PRO A 80 9.09 -12.92 20.02
C PRO A 80 8.66 -13.96 18.97
N SER A 81 8.27 -13.56 17.75
CA SER A 81 7.95 -14.50 16.66
C SER A 81 9.18 -15.15 16.04
N GLY A 82 10.39 -14.64 16.31
CA GLY A 82 11.63 -15.09 15.67
C GLY A 82 11.89 -14.47 14.29
N VAL A 83 11.06 -13.52 13.84
CA VAL A 83 11.21 -12.91 12.50
C VAL A 83 12.52 -12.12 12.33
N LEU A 84 13.08 -11.61 13.43
CA LEU A 84 14.25 -10.73 13.42
C LEU A 84 15.54 -11.51 13.58
N LYS A 85 16.54 -11.14 12.78
CA LYS A 85 17.90 -11.68 12.86
C LYS A 85 18.49 -11.45 14.26
N PRO A 86 18.95 -12.50 14.97
CA PRO A 86 19.60 -12.37 16.26
C PRO A 86 20.79 -11.39 16.22
N GLY A 87 20.91 -10.57 17.26
CA GLY A 87 22.00 -9.59 17.40
C GLY A 87 21.82 -8.28 16.62
N THR A 88 20.68 -8.09 15.94
CA THR A 88 20.29 -6.80 15.33
C THR A 88 19.36 -6.02 16.24
N GLN A 89 19.28 -4.70 16.05
CA GLN A 89 18.35 -3.84 16.77
C GLN A 89 16.96 -3.91 16.12
N PRO A 90 15.86 -3.86 16.90
CA PRO A 90 14.51 -3.90 16.37
C PRO A 90 14.24 -2.86 15.27
N VAL A 91 14.75 -1.63 15.43
CA VAL A 91 14.58 -0.56 14.44
C VAL A 91 15.19 -0.89 13.08
N GLU A 92 16.20 -1.76 13.00
CA GLU A 92 16.78 -2.19 11.72
C GLU A 92 15.80 -3.09 10.96
N GLY A 93 15.03 -3.91 11.68
CA GLY A 93 14.01 -4.79 11.10
C GLY A 93 14.60 -5.79 10.11
N ILE A 94 15.77 -6.37 10.42
CA ILE A 94 16.44 -7.33 9.55
C ILE A 94 15.80 -8.71 9.71
N PHE A 95 15.35 -9.31 8.61
CA PHE A 95 14.79 -10.66 8.60
C PHE A 95 15.86 -11.69 8.91
N ASP A 96 15.52 -12.66 9.76
CA ASP A 96 16.36 -13.82 10.02
C ASP A 96 16.25 -14.83 8.86
N SER A 97 17.29 -14.89 8.03
CA SER A 97 17.34 -15.76 6.85
C SER A 97 17.41 -17.25 7.16
N ASP A 98 17.59 -17.63 8.43
CA ASP A 98 17.53 -19.03 8.84
C ASP A 98 16.07 -19.55 8.95
N ASN A 99 15.08 -18.65 8.92
CA ASN A 99 13.67 -19.03 8.90
C ASN A 99 13.05 -19.01 7.49
N ASP A 100 11.95 -19.74 7.31
CA ASP A 100 11.16 -19.70 6.09
C ASP A 100 10.31 -18.42 6.04
N ALA A 101 10.42 -17.64 4.96
CA ALA A 101 9.63 -16.44 4.77
C ALA A 101 8.12 -16.72 4.76
N ALA A 102 7.68 -17.93 4.40
CA ALA A 102 6.28 -18.33 4.40
C ALA A 102 5.65 -18.29 5.80
N ASP A 103 6.45 -18.39 6.87
CA ASP A 103 5.99 -18.29 8.27
C ASP A 103 5.74 -16.83 8.70
N PHE A 104 6.09 -15.85 7.86
CA PHE A 104 5.95 -14.42 8.17
C PHE A 104 5.24 -13.67 7.03
N PRO A 105 4.00 -14.05 6.68
CA PRO A 105 3.28 -13.51 5.53
C PRO A 105 2.98 -12.02 5.69
N GLY A 106 2.74 -11.33 4.58
CA GLY A 106 2.33 -9.91 4.61
C GLY A 106 0.89 -9.73 5.11
N ILE A 107 0.68 -8.85 6.07
CA ILE A 107 -0.68 -8.53 6.57
C ILE A 107 -1.47 -7.69 5.57
N GLY A 108 -2.69 -8.16 5.27
CA GLY A 108 -3.62 -7.54 4.33
C GLY A 108 -3.15 -7.48 2.88
N ALA A 109 -2.11 -8.24 2.50
CA ALA A 109 -1.53 -8.23 1.15
C ALA A 109 -2.39 -9.01 0.10
N GLY A 110 -3.64 -9.35 0.42
CA GLY A 110 -4.50 -10.17 -0.43
C GLY A 110 -4.10 -11.66 -0.49
N ALA A 111 -3.21 -12.11 0.39
CA ALA A 111 -2.74 -13.50 0.46
C ALA A 111 -3.86 -14.50 0.82
N ALA A 112 -4.93 -14.03 1.46
CA ALA A 112 -6.16 -14.76 1.70
C ALA A 112 -7.36 -13.94 1.16
N GLY A 113 -8.32 -14.63 0.54
CA GLY A 113 -9.56 -14.01 0.05
C GLY A 113 -10.35 -13.34 1.17
N GLY A 114 -11.09 -12.28 0.85
CA GLY A 114 -11.95 -11.58 1.82
C GLY A 114 -11.22 -10.98 3.04
N ASN A 115 -9.95 -10.58 2.89
CA ASN A 115 -9.13 -10.07 4.00
C ASN A 115 -8.95 -11.12 5.14
N GLY A 116 -8.81 -12.40 4.78
CA GLY A 116 -8.62 -13.48 5.74
C GLY A 116 -7.26 -13.48 6.45
N LYS A 117 -7.17 -14.24 7.54
CA LYS A 117 -5.92 -14.48 8.28
C LYS A 117 -4.93 -15.21 7.35
N PRO A 118 -3.75 -14.65 7.04
CA PRO A 118 -2.81 -15.27 6.13
C PRO A 118 -1.94 -16.33 6.83
N GLY A 119 -1.31 -17.19 6.03
CA GLY A 119 -0.32 -18.17 6.50
C GLY A 119 -0.91 -19.49 7.00
N ALA A 120 -0.02 -20.47 7.21
CA ALA A 120 -0.34 -21.74 7.86
C ALA A 120 -0.27 -21.60 9.39
N GLU A 121 -0.51 -22.69 10.14
CA GLU A 121 -0.39 -22.71 11.61
C GLU A 121 0.98 -22.23 12.11
N THR A 122 2.05 -22.50 11.35
CA THR A 122 3.41 -22.06 11.66
C THR A 122 3.56 -20.53 11.72
N ALA A 123 2.72 -19.79 10.98
CA ALA A 123 2.74 -18.34 10.94
C ALA A 123 1.92 -17.67 12.06
N GLU A 124 1.15 -18.44 12.85
CA GLU A 124 0.15 -17.92 13.77
C GLU A 124 0.71 -16.87 14.73
N ARG A 125 1.84 -17.17 15.36
CA ARG A 125 2.47 -16.26 16.32
C ARG A 125 2.86 -14.93 15.71
N PHE A 126 3.41 -14.94 14.49
CA PHE A 126 3.78 -13.71 13.79
C PHE A 126 2.54 -12.91 13.42
N VAL A 127 1.53 -13.58 12.86
CA VAL A 127 0.30 -12.94 12.39
C VAL A 127 -0.49 -12.33 13.55
N ASP A 128 -0.55 -12.99 14.70
CA ASP A 128 -1.21 -12.47 15.89
C ASP A 128 -0.49 -11.25 16.46
N LEU A 129 0.84 -11.28 16.57
CA LEU A 129 1.63 -10.12 17.01
C LEU A 129 1.51 -8.94 16.02
N ALA A 130 1.46 -9.22 14.72
CA ALA A 130 1.26 -8.19 13.70
C ALA A 130 -0.17 -7.59 13.76
N LEU A 131 -1.18 -8.40 14.08
CA LEU A 131 -2.53 -7.92 14.34
C LEU A 131 -2.57 -7.08 15.63
N ASP A 132 -1.98 -7.55 16.72
CA ASP A 132 -1.90 -6.83 18.01
C ASP A 132 -1.24 -5.45 17.86
N ALA A 133 -0.25 -5.32 16.97
CA ALA A 133 0.38 -4.04 16.67
C ALA A 133 -0.61 -3.00 16.13
N HIS A 134 -1.71 -3.40 15.47
CA HIS A 134 -2.76 -2.47 15.04
C HIS A 134 -3.53 -1.87 16.24
N TYR A 135 -3.52 -2.53 17.39
CA TYR A 135 -4.22 -2.12 18.60
C TYR A 135 -3.34 -1.36 19.60
N ALA A 136 -2.03 -1.33 19.37
CA ALA A 136 -1.08 -0.69 20.26
C ALA A 136 -1.22 0.85 20.22
N ASP A 137 -1.14 1.49 21.39
CA ASP A 137 -1.36 2.95 21.51
C ASP A 137 -0.29 3.78 20.79
N TRP A 138 0.96 3.28 20.72
CA TRP A 138 2.02 3.92 19.93
C TRP A 138 1.63 4.02 18.45
N TYR A 139 0.87 3.07 17.94
CA TYR A 139 0.42 3.04 16.56
C TYR A 139 -0.88 3.81 16.39
N LYS A 140 -1.99 3.31 16.97
CA LYS A 140 -3.33 3.83 16.67
C LYS A 140 -3.60 5.22 17.27
N GLU A 141 -3.03 5.52 18.44
CA GLU A 141 -3.30 6.78 19.17
C GLU A 141 -2.22 7.83 18.93
N THR A 142 -0.98 7.41 18.69
CA THR A 142 0.15 8.33 18.49
C THR A 142 0.51 8.50 17.02
N PHE A 143 0.94 7.42 16.35
CA PHE A 143 1.46 7.52 14.98
C PHE A 143 0.35 7.80 13.95
N CYS A 144 -0.76 7.07 13.99
CA CYS A 144 -1.88 7.25 13.05
C CYS A 144 -2.60 8.59 13.21
N LYS A 145 -2.44 9.26 14.35
CA LYS A 145 -3.06 10.57 14.67
C LYS A 145 -2.05 11.71 14.66
N HIS A 146 -0.91 11.52 13.98
CA HIS A 146 0.16 12.52 13.93
C HIS A 146 -0.34 13.88 13.43
N ALA A 147 -0.21 14.92 14.25
CA ALA A 147 -0.78 16.25 13.97
C ALA A 147 -0.27 16.84 12.64
N VAL A 148 1.04 16.74 12.37
CA VAL A 148 1.65 17.24 11.11
C VAL A 148 0.94 16.69 9.87
N LEU A 149 0.62 15.40 9.84
CA LEU A 149 -0.08 14.79 8.71
C LEU A 149 -1.52 15.29 8.61
N LYS A 150 -2.25 15.26 9.73
CA LYS A 150 -3.65 15.71 9.76
C LYS A 150 -3.76 17.18 9.30
N ASP A 151 -2.90 18.05 9.82
CA ASP A 151 -2.88 19.48 9.50
C ASP A 151 -2.45 19.73 8.06
N PHE A 152 -1.53 18.92 7.52
CA PHE A 152 -1.15 19.00 6.11
C PHE A 152 -2.33 18.64 5.21
N ILE A 153 -3.01 17.52 5.47
CA ILE A 153 -4.18 17.09 4.70
C ILE A 153 -5.29 18.14 4.79
N ALA A 154 -5.60 18.64 5.99
CA ALA A 154 -6.62 19.67 6.19
C ALA A 154 -6.40 20.92 5.34
N ARG A 155 -5.13 21.36 5.22
CA ARG A 155 -4.75 22.51 4.39
C ARG A 155 -4.80 22.19 2.89
N MET A 156 -4.34 21.00 2.48
CA MET A 156 -4.32 20.59 1.08
C MET A 156 -5.72 20.40 0.51
N THR A 157 -6.64 19.82 1.29
CA THR A 157 -8.01 19.53 0.85
C THR A 157 -8.97 20.70 1.10
N GLY A 158 -8.63 21.60 2.03
CA GLY A 158 -9.52 22.68 2.47
C GLY A 158 -10.62 22.21 3.43
N TRP A 159 -10.56 20.99 3.95
CA TRP A 159 -11.58 20.45 4.87
C TRP A 159 -11.52 21.07 6.27
N GLY A 160 -10.39 21.68 6.66
CA GLY A 160 -10.23 22.32 7.97
C GLY A 160 -10.59 21.35 9.11
N ASP A 161 -11.44 21.80 10.03
CA ASP A 161 -11.87 21.01 11.21
C ASP A 161 -12.68 19.76 10.84
N SER A 162 -13.23 19.69 9.62
CA SER A 162 -13.93 18.49 9.13
C SER A 162 -12.98 17.38 8.68
N THR A 163 -11.66 17.59 8.73
CA THR A 163 -10.67 16.55 8.40
C THR A 163 -10.70 15.43 9.45
N LEU A 164 -11.19 14.28 9.02
CA LEU A 164 -11.27 13.07 9.85
C LEU A 164 -10.29 12.02 9.33
N GLY A 165 -9.36 11.61 10.19
CA GLY A 165 -8.60 10.38 9.99
C GLY A 165 -9.49 9.19 10.33
N VAL A 166 -9.72 8.32 9.35
CA VAL A 166 -10.52 7.11 9.49
C VAL A 166 -9.81 6.16 10.45
N ARG A 167 -10.56 5.58 11.39
CA ARG A 167 -10.02 4.75 12.47
C ARG A 167 -9.30 3.50 11.95
N ARG A 168 -9.87 2.84 10.94
CA ARG A 168 -9.24 1.68 10.31
C ARG A 168 -7.98 2.10 9.54
N SER A 169 -6.86 1.51 9.93
CA SER A 169 -5.57 1.61 9.25
C SER A 169 -5.02 0.21 8.96
N LEU A 170 -4.11 0.12 8.00
CA LEU A 170 -3.45 -1.14 7.65
C LEU A 170 -1.96 -1.00 7.85
N LEU A 171 -1.41 -1.72 8.83
CA LEU A 171 0.02 -1.79 9.13
C LEU A 171 0.60 -3.03 8.47
N ARG A 172 1.37 -2.81 7.40
CA ARG A 172 1.74 -3.87 6.45
C ARG A 172 3.24 -4.13 6.44
N ASN A 173 3.62 -5.30 6.89
CA ASN A 173 4.95 -5.87 6.63
C ASN A 173 5.03 -6.49 5.23
N ASN A 174 6.22 -6.54 4.67
CA ASN A 174 6.59 -7.44 3.59
C ASN A 174 8.00 -7.96 3.86
N THR A 175 8.09 -9.23 4.28
CA THR A 175 9.37 -9.92 4.50
C THR A 175 9.99 -10.29 3.15
N PRO A 176 11.32 -10.43 3.07
CA PRO A 176 12.00 -10.79 1.83
C PRO A 176 11.44 -12.05 1.17
N GLY A 177 11.26 -12.02 -0.14
CA GLY A 177 10.79 -13.16 -0.95
C GLY A 177 9.28 -13.43 -0.91
N ASN A 178 8.53 -12.83 0.01
CA ASN A 178 7.08 -13.01 0.06
C ASN A 178 6.34 -12.23 -1.04
N LYS A 179 5.14 -12.73 -1.39
CA LYS A 179 4.24 -12.04 -2.32
C LYS A 179 3.96 -10.61 -1.88
N ALA A 180 3.89 -9.72 -2.86
CA ALA A 180 3.52 -8.34 -2.69
C ALA A 180 2.00 -8.15 -2.85
N ILE A 181 1.48 -6.99 -2.43
CA ILE A 181 0.09 -6.61 -2.73
C ILE A 181 -0.07 -6.37 -4.24
N GLY A 182 -1.09 -6.98 -4.83
CA GLY A 182 -1.40 -6.86 -6.26
C GLY A 182 -2.03 -5.51 -6.63
N VAL A 183 -2.47 -5.41 -7.88
CA VAL A 183 -2.96 -4.17 -8.49
C VAL A 183 -4.35 -3.83 -7.99
N HIS A 184 -4.53 -2.62 -7.44
CA HIS A 184 -5.82 -2.13 -6.97
C HIS A 184 -5.87 -0.58 -6.91
N TYR A 185 -7.07 -0.05 -6.65
CA TYR A 185 -7.30 1.33 -6.20
C TYR A 185 -8.15 1.29 -4.92
N ASP A 186 -8.03 2.27 -4.03
CA ASP A 186 -8.67 2.21 -2.71
C ASP A 186 -10.20 2.33 -2.75
N GLN A 187 -10.75 3.07 -3.72
CA GLN A 187 -12.19 3.31 -3.83
C GLN A 187 -12.99 2.00 -3.92
N ILE A 188 -12.38 0.91 -4.40
CA ILE A 188 -13.06 -0.38 -4.49
C ILE A 188 -13.50 -0.91 -3.12
N PHE A 189 -12.83 -0.50 -2.04
CA PHE A 189 -13.15 -0.90 -0.67
C PHE A 189 -13.94 0.15 0.12
N LEU A 190 -13.94 1.42 -0.33
CA LEU A 190 -14.53 2.60 0.34
C LEU A 190 -15.81 3.10 -0.37
N ARG A 191 -16.72 2.18 -0.74
CA ARG A 191 -17.83 2.47 -1.66
C ARG A 191 -19.11 3.02 -1.02
N HIS A 192 -19.21 3.10 0.31
CA HIS A 192 -20.39 3.65 1.01
C HIS A 192 -20.26 5.17 1.31
N GLY A 193 -19.53 5.90 0.48
CA GLY A 193 -19.34 7.34 0.59
C GLY A 193 -18.99 7.99 -0.74
N GLU A 194 -18.86 9.31 -0.76
CA GLU A 194 -18.31 10.00 -1.94
C GLU A 194 -16.85 9.58 -2.14
N PRO A 195 -16.39 9.39 -3.41
CA PRO A 195 -15.02 8.98 -3.73
C PRO A 195 -14.04 10.16 -3.59
N THR A 196 -13.92 10.66 -2.36
CA THR A 196 -13.17 11.87 -2.00
C THR A 196 -12.13 11.63 -0.92
N SER A 197 -11.94 10.37 -0.50
CA SER A 197 -10.92 10.04 0.50
C SER A 197 -9.52 10.39 0.01
N VAL A 198 -8.65 10.80 0.93
CA VAL A 198 -7.21 10.92 0.68
C VAL A 198 -6.55 9.77 1.43
N THR A 199 -5.85 8.90 0.72
CA THR A 199 -4.99 7.90 1.35
C THR A 199 -3.59 8.48 1.50
N ALA A 200 -3.02 8.36 2.68
CA ALA A 200 -1.62 8.59 2.97
C ALA A 200 -0.92 7.26 3.19
N TRP A 201 -0.08 6.85 2.25
CA TRP A 201 0.84 5.75 2.45
C TRP A 201 2.15 6.26 3.05
N ILE A 202 2.55 5.65 4.17
CA ILE A 202 3.69 6.09 4.97
C ILE A 202 4.66 4.92 5.13
N PRO A 203 5.86 4.96 4.54
CA PRO A 203 6.93 4.02 4.83
C PRO A 203 7.40 4.19 6.28
N ILE A 204 7.35 3.11 7.06
CA ILE A 204 7.80 3.09 8.46
C ILE A 204 9.26 2.62 8.49
N GLY A 205 10.14 3.47 7.96
CA GLY A 205 11.56 3.15 7.71
C GLY A 205 11.99 3.49 6.30
N ASP A 206 13.30 3.42 6.04
CA ASP A 206 13.82 3.53 4.69
C ASP A 206 13.50 2.25 3.90
N ILE A 207 13.24 2.41 2.60
CA ILE A 207 12.97 1.30 1.69
C ILE A 207 13.83 1.51 0.45
N SER A 208 14.75 0.57 0.22
CA SER A 208 15.57 0.55 -0.98
C SER A 208 14.70 0.28 -2.21
N LEU A 209 15.25 0.50 -3.40
CA LEU A 209 14.49 0.32 -4.65
C LEU A 209 14.00 -1.14 -4.81
N THR A 210 14.77 -2.11 -4.31
CA THR A 210 14.39 -3.54 -4.31
C THR A 210 13.66 -3.97 -3.03
N GLY A 211 13.43 -3.06 -2.08
CA GLY A 211 12.89 -3.36 -0.75
C GLY A 211 11.37 -3.51 -0.68
N GLY A 212 10.66 -3.63 -1.80
CA GLY A 212 9.22 -3.93 -1.79
C GLY A 212 8.31 -2.71 -1.53
N GLY A 213 8.74 -1.51 -1.94
CA GLY A 213 7.95 -0.28 -1.80
C GLY A 213 6.67 -0.27 -2.67
N LEU A 214 5.76 0.66 -2.39
CA LEU A 214 4.61 0.87 -3.28
C LEU A 214 5.06 1.43 -4.62
N ILE A 215 4.34 1.03 -5.67
CA ILE A 215 4.50 1.52 -7.04
C ILE A 215 3.16 2.03 -7.54
N TYR A 216 3.19 3.08 -8.35
CA TYR A 216 1.99 3.78 -8.81
C TYR A 216 1.88 3.70 -10.32
N LEU A 217 0.73 3.32 -10.85
CA LEU A 217 0.56 3.30 -12.30
C LEU A 217 0.49 4.73 -12.82
N GLU A 218 1.28 5.06 -13.84
CA GLU A 218 1.28 6.37 -14.48
C GLU A 218 -0.12 6.73 -14.99
N ASN A 219 -0.61 7.92 -14.59
CA ASN A 219 -1.99 8.37 -14.80
C ASN A 219 -3.06 7.38 -14.29
N GLY A 220 -2.70 6.45 -13.40
CA GLY A 220 -3.54 5.31 -13.01
C GLY A 220 -4.88 5.73 -12.42
N HIS A 221 -4.94 6.91 -11.81
CA HIS A 221 -6.17 7.49 -11.30
C HIS A 221 -7.24 7.79 -12.38
N THR A 222 -6.84 8.07 -13.63
CA THR A 222 -7.81 8.22 -14.73
C THR A 222 -8.40 6.87 -15.12
N LEU A 223 -7.55 5.84 -15.23
CA LEU A 223 -7.97 4.48 -15.55
C LEU A 223 -8.83 3.89 -14.42
N GLY A 224 -8.47 4.13 -13.16
CA GLY A 224 -9.28 3.71 -12.01
C GLY A 224 -10.69 4.29 -12.04
N ARG A 225 -10.85 5.56 -12.44
CA ARG A 225 -12.17 6.18 -12.66
C ARG A 225 -12.95 5.52 -13.79
N GLU A 226 -12.30 5.22 -14.90
CA GLU A 226 -12.92 4.54 -16.05
C GLU A 226 -13.39 3.14 -15.69
N ILE A 227 -12.54 2.38 -14.99
CA ILE A 227 -12.82 1.04 -14.49
C ILE A 227 -13.99 1.07 -13.49
N GLU A 228 -13.96 1.95 -12.49
CA GLU A 228 -15.05 2.08 -11.51
C GLU A 228 -16.38 2.43 -12.21
N ALA A 229 -16.36 3.41 -13.12
CA ALA A 229 -17.56 3.81 -13.86
C ALA A 229 -18.12 2.67 -14.72
N HIS A 230 -17.24 1.88 -15.34
CA HIS A 230 -17.64 0.67 -16.08
C HIS A 230 -18.26 -0.37 -15.16
N PHE A 231 -17.67 -0.63 -14.00
CA PHE A 231 -18.24 -1.56 -13.00
C PHE A 231 -19.61 -1.11 -12.52
N THR A 232 -19.76 0.15 -12.14
CA THR A 232 -21.07 0.69 -11.70
C THR A 232 -22.14 0.56 -12.78
N ARG A 233 -21.80 0.81 -14.06
CA ARG A 233 -22.74 0.60 -15.18
C ARG A 233 -23.11 -0.87 -15.33
N LYS A 234 -22.12 -1.77 -15.38
CA LYS A 234 -22.35 -3.20 -15.55
C LYS A 234 -23.19 -3.81 -14.43
N SER A 235 -22.97 -3.40 -13.18
CA SER A 235 -23.80 -3.84 -12.05
C SER A 235 -25.26 -3.40 -12.19
N LYS A 236 -25.50 -2.15 -12.60
CA LYS A 236 -26.87 -1.65 -12.87
C LYS A 236 -27.54 -2.43 -14.01
N ASP A 237 -26.81 -2.65 -15.11
CA ASP A 237 -27.33 -3.38 -16.28
C ASP A 237 -27.61 -4.85 -15.95
N SER A 238 -26.88 -5.44 -15.00
CA SER A 238 -27.08 -6.80 -14.52
C SER A 238 -28.18 -6.93 -13.46
N GLY A 239 -28.88 -5.83 -13.13
CA GLY A 239 -29.99 -5.81 -12.17
C GLY A 239 -29.57 -5.92 -10.71
N PHE A 240 -28.30 -5.63 -10.38
CA PHE A 240 -27.82 -5.67 -8.99
C PHE A 240 -28.52 -4.57 -8.17
N THR A 241 -28.81 -4.89 -6.92
CA THR A 241 -29.21 -3.88 -5.94
C THR A 241 -28.10 -2.88 -5.68
N GLU A 242 -28.44 -1.75 -5.06
CA GLU A 242 -27.45 -0.74 -4.68
C GLU A 242 -26.38 -1.30 -3.73
N GLU A 243 -26.77 -2.19 -2.81
CA GLU A 243 -25.86 -2.82 -1.86
C GLU A 243 -24.93 -3.86 -2.52
N GLU A 244 -25.43 -4.68 -3.43
CA GLU A 244 -24.59 -5.60 -4.21
C GLU A 244 -23.62 -4.84 -5.13
N THR A 245 -24.07 -3.69 -5.65
CA THR A 245 -23.22 -2.80 -6.45
C THR A 245 -22.08 -2.23 -5.63
N LYS A 246 -22.26 -1.94 -4.33
CA LYS A 246 -21.23 -1.38 -3.44
C LYS A 246 -20.25 -2.42 -2.88
N ASN A 247 -20.54 -3.71 -2.97
CA ASN A 247 -19.65 -4.75 -2.46
C ASN A 247 -18.40 -4.93 -3.35
N ALA A 248 -17.21 -4.92 -2.74
CA ALA A 248 -15.91 -5.12 -3.39
C ALA A 248 -15.68 -6.57 -3.87
N PHE A 249 -16.42 -7.53 -3.30
CA PHE A 249 -16.26 -8.98 -3.51
C PHE A 249 -17.37 -9.57 -4.39
N ASN A 250 -17.91 -8.79 -5.32
CA ASN A 250 -18.93 -9.29 -6.25
C ASN A 250 -18.30 -9.99 -7.47
N GLN A 251 -19.15 -10.62 -8.30
CA GLN A 251 -18.73 -11.43 -9.46
C GLN A 251 -17.88 -10.69 -10.51
N ASN A 252 -17.75 -9.36 -10.43
CA ASN A 252 -16.96 -8.56 -11.36
C ASN A 252 -15.51 -8.32 -10.89
N MET A 253 -15.13 -8.81 -9.71
CA MET A 253 -13.79 -8.65 -9.12
C MET A 253 -13.16 -9.99 -8.76
N LEU A 254 -11.83 -10.02 -8.61
CA LEU A 254 -11.18 -11.13 -7.92
C LEU A 254 -11.74 -11.21 -6.49
N SER A 255 -11.79 -12.42 -5.92
CA SER A 255 -12.27 -12.66 -4.55
C SER A 255 -11.46 -11.93 -3.45
N THR A 256 -10.37 -11.27 -3.83
CA THR A 256 -9.50 -10.45 -2.98
C THR A 256 -9.74 -8.94 -3.12
N GLY A 257 -10.62 -8.50 -4.03
CA GLY A 257 -10.82 -7.08 -4.35
C GLY A 257 -9.69 -6.46 -5.18
N LEU A 258 -8.79 -7.28 -5.73
CA LEU A 258 -7.72 -6.85 -6.63
C LEU A 258 -8.20 -6.80 -8.09
N LEU A 259 -7.64 -5.89 -8.88
CA LEU A 259 -7.82 -5.82 -10.33
C LEU A 259 -6.98 -6.87 -11.06
N ALA A 260 -5.79 -7.16 -10.53
CA ALA A 260 -4.89 -8.20 -11.02
C ALA A 260 -3.88 -8.59 -9.92
N ASP A 261 -3.39 -9.84 -9.94
CA ASP A 261 -2.28 -10.25 -9.06
C ASP A 261 -0.95 -9.61 -9.49
N GLY A 262 -0.77 -9.47 -10.81
CA GLY A 262 0.50 -9.14 -11.46
C GLY A 262 0.58 -7.74 -12.07
N PRO A 263 1.44 -6.85 -11.56
CA PRO A 263 1.71 -5.54 -12.15
C PRO A 263 2.34 -5.58 -13.55
N ARG A 264 3.17 -6.56 -13.90
CA ARG A 264 3.90 -6.59 -15.18
C ARG A 264 2.93 -6.73 -16.36
N GLU A 265 2.02 -7.69 -16.31
CA GLU A 265 1.00 -7.88 -17.34
C GLU A 265 -0.01 -6.72 -17.37
N TYR A 266 -0.31 -6.15 -16.20
CA TYR A 266 -1.20 -4.99 -16.10
C TYR A 266 -0.62 -3.77 -16.84
N SER A 267 0.68 -3.51 -16.70
CA SER A 267 1.40 -2.47 -17.44
C SER A 267 1.27 -2.66 -18.96
N ASN A 268 1.47 -3.88 -19.45
CA ASN A 268 1.34 -4.20 -20.88
C ASN A 268 -0.09 -4.00 -21.40
N SER A 269 -1.07 -4.45 -20.62
CA SER A 269 -2.50 -4.41 -21.02
C SER A 269 -3.01 -2.99 -21.22
N PHE A 270 -2.49 -2.03 -20.43
CA PHE A 270 -2.89 -0.63 -20.49
C PHE A 270 -1.84 0.30 -21.11
N ASN A 271 -0.70 -0.23 -21.54
CA ASN A 271 0.44 0.51 -22.07
C ASN A 271 0.84 1.70 -21.17
N ARG A 272 1.03 1.42 -19.88
CA ARG A 272 1.35 2.41 -18.84
C ARG A 272 2.49 1.93 -17.97
N ARG A 273 3.32 2.86 -17.51
CA ARG A 273 4.48 2.57 -16.68
C ARG A 273 4.12 2.53 -15.20
N TRP A 274 4.84 1.74 -14.44
CA TRP A 274 4.87 1.80 -12.98
C TRP A 274 5.91 2.82 -12.52
N LEU A 275 5.47 3.80 -11.74
CA LEU A 275 6.30 4.80 -11.13
C LEU A 275 6.89 4.24 -9.83
N VAL A 276 8.22 4.24 -9.75
CA VAL A 276 9.00 3.67 -8.65
C VAL A 276 9.90 4.72 -8.01
N THR A 277 10.30 4.47 -6.77
CA THR A 277 11.27 5.29 -6.04
C THR A 277 11.88 4.49 -4.89
N THR A 278 12.98 4.99 -4.34
CA THR A 278 13.38 4.69 -2.95
C THR A 278 12.53 5.54 -2.00
N TYR A 279 12.31 5.04 -0.79
CA TYR A 279 11.61 5.78 0.25
C TYR A 279 12.50 5.98 1.47
N GLU A 280 12.29 7.09 2.18
CA GLU A 280 12.99 7.39 3.42
C GLU A 280 11.99 7.59 4.56
N ALA A 281 12.38 7.22 5.79
CA ALA A 281 11.57 7.50 6.97
C ALA A 281 11.33 9.01 7.10
N GLY A 282 10.05 9.40 7.08
CA GLY A 282 9.58 10.78 7.04
C GLY A 282 8.79 11.11 5.77
N ASP A 283 8.97 10.32 4.71
CA ASP A 283 8.24 10.46 3.47
C ASP A 283 6.77 10.08 3.60
N ILE A 284 5.94 10.62 2.71
CA ILE A 284 4.53 10.23 2.55
C ILE A 284 4.15 10.29 1.07
N VAL A 285 3.38 9.32 0.59
CA VAL A 285 2.65 9.48 -0.67
C VAL A 285 1.17 9.67 -0.36
N LEU A 286 0.62 10.82 -0.77
CA LEU A 286 -0.83 11.04 -0.74
C LEU A 286 -1.39 10.69 -2.11
N HIS A 287 -2.45 9.89 -2.18
CA HIS A 287 -3.07 9.52 -3.46
C HIS A 287 -4.60 9.58 -3.45
N THR A 288 -5.18 9.70 -4.64
CA THR A 288 -6.64 9.73 -4.83
C THR A 288 -7.26 8.34 -4.65
N PRO A 289 -8.58 8.25 -4.38
CA PRO A 289 -9.26 6.96 -4.23
C PRO A 289 -9.14 6.06 -5.46
N TYR A 290 -8.90 6.66 -6.63
CA TYR A 290 -8.82 5.97 -7.92
C TYR A 290 -7.41 5.61 -8.34
N THR A 291 -6.39 6.11 -7.63
CA THR A 291 -5.00 5.90 -8.01
C THR A 291 -4.66 4.42 -7.96
N ILE A 292 -4.40 3.84 -9.13
CA ILE A 292 -3.99 2.45 -9.26
C ILE A 292 -2.56 2.29 -8.75
N HIS A 293 -2.38 1.39 -7.79
CA HIS A 293 -1.11 1.11 -7.15
C HIS A 293 -0.97 -0.38 -6.84
N ALA A 294 0.27 -0.79 -6.57
CA ALA A 294 0.68 -2.14 -6.18
C ALA A 294 1.97 -2.04 -5.34
N SER A 295 2.64 -3.16 -5.07
CA SER A 295 4.01 -3.14 -4.54
C SER A 295 4.92 -4.07 -5.34
N THR A 296 6.23 -3.77 -5.33
CA THR A 296 7.22 -4.77 -5.72
C THR A 296 7.36 -5.82 -4.62
N MET A 297 7.88 -6.99 -4.98
CA MET A 297 8.39 -7.95 -4.01
C MET A 297 9.61 -7.37 -3.30
N ASN A 298 9.82 -7.78 -2.05
CA ASN A 298 10.99 -7.41 -1.28
C ASN A 298 12.16 -8.36 -1.59
N PHE A 299 13.16 -7.83 -2.28
CA PHE A 299 14.47 -8.41 -2.52
C PHE A 299 15.57 -7.45 -2.03
N ASP A 300 15.36 -6.86 -0.85
CA ASP A 300 16.36 -6.01 -0.21
C ASP A 300 17.65 -6.81 0.03
N LYS A 301 18.80 -6.23 -0.36
CA LYS A 301 20.12 -6.91 -0.31
C LYS A 301 20.59 -7.19 1.11
N ASN A 302 20.05 -6.48 2.10
CA ASN A 302 20.38 -6.62 3.51
C ASN A 302 19.28 -7.35 4.29
N ASN A 303 18.32 -7.98 3.60
CA ASN A 303 17.16 -8.64 4.20
C ASN A 303 16.31 -7.71 5.08
N VAL A 304 16.26 -6.41 4.77
CA VAL A 304 15.41 -5.47 5.51
C VAL A 304 13.94 -5.80 5.28
N ILE A 305 13.18 -5.96 6.36
CA ILE A 305 11.73 -6.10 6.31
C ILE A 305 11.12 -4.72 6.05
N ARG A 306 10.32 -4.63 4.98
CA ARG A 306 9.55 -3.42 4.69
C ARG A 306 8.35 -3.35 5.61
N VAL A 307 8.10 -2.17 6.16
CA VAL A 307 6.89 -1.86 6.92
C VAL A 307 6.34 -0.54 6.42
N GLY A 308 5.04 -0.47 6.22
CA GLY A 308 4.34 0.78 5.89
C GLY A 308 2.95 0.78 6.47
N THR A 309 2.34 1.96 6.57
CA THR A 309 0.93 2.09 6.95
C THR A 309 0.15 2.87 5.91
N ASP A 310 -1.10 2.46 5.72
CA ASP A 310 -2.08 3.17 4.91
C ASP A 310 -3.12 3.85 5.82
N LEU A 311 -3.07 5.17 5.89
CA LEU A 311 -4.04 5.99 6.62
C LEU A 311 -5.00 6.65 5.65
N ARG A 312 -6.29 6.70 5.99
CA ARG A 312 -7.31 7.32 5.13
C ARG A 312 -7.92 8.52 5.81
N PHE A 313 -8.17 9.56 5.05
CA PHE A 313 -8.76 10.80 5.52
C PHE A 313 -9.98 11.16 4.68
N VAL A 314 -11.01 11.69 5.32
CA VAL A 314 -12.27 12.08 4.70
C VAL A 314 -12.76 13.43 5.24
N ASP A 315 -13.66 14.06 4.49
CA ASP A 315 -14.44 15.20 4.95
C ASP A 315 -15.63 14.70 5.79
N ALA A 316 -15.55 14.84 7.10
CA ALA A 316 -16.61 14.39 8.02
C ALA A 316 -17.92 15.19 7.89
N SER A 317 -17.93 16.32 7.18
CA SER A 317 -19.16 17.05 6.87
C SER A 317 -19.99 16.37 5.76
N LYS A 318 -19.41 15.39 5.06
CA LYS A 318 -20.01 14.66 3.95
C LYS A 318 -20.23 13.18 4.25
N PRO A 319 -21.09 12.48 3.48
CA PRO A 319 -21.20 11.03 3.58
C PRO A 319 -19.88 10.32 3.24
N TRP A 320 -19.44 9.44 4.14
CA TRP A 320 -18.24 8.61 3.98
C TRP A 320 -18.52 7.18 4.48
N ASP A 321 -17.67 6.23 4.10
CA ASP A 321 -17.85 4.81 4.39
C ASP A 321 -17.58 4.46 5.86
N LYS A 322 -18.60 4.59 6.70
CA LYS A 322 -18.52 4.30 8.15
C LYS A 322 -18.22 2.84 8.47
N ARG A 323 -18.28 1.92 7.51
CA ARG A 323 -17.79 0.55 7.75
C ARG A 323 -16.31 0.57 8.09
N TRP A 324 -15.53 1.59 7.69
CA TRP A 324 -14.12 1.74 8.05
C TRP A 324 -13.90 2.41 9.42
N ASP A 325 -14.94 2.72 10.20
CA ASP A 325 -14.80 3.42 11.50
C ASP A 325 -14.54 2.47 12.69
N HIS A 326 -13.65 1.49 12.51
CA HIS A 326 -13.31 0.51 13.53
C HIS A 326 -11.86 0.03 13.36
N ASP A 327 -11.31 -0.62 14.39
CA ASP A 327 -9.94 -1.14 14.34
C ASP A 327 -9.84 -2.35 13.40
N TYR A 328 -8.64 -2.58 12.84
CA TYR A 328 -8.40 -3.65 11.87
C TYR A 328 -8.67 -5.05 12.41
N ARG A 329 -9.37 -5.89 11.64
CA ARG A 329 -9.61 -7.31 11.93
C ARG A 329 -9.53 -8.11 10.64
N PHE A 330 -9.27 -9.40 10.77
CA PHE A 330 -9.43 -10.32 9.64
C PHE A 330 -10.91 -10.63 9.41
N ASN A 331 -11.28 -10.93 8.16
CA ASN A 331 -12.62 -11.33 7.74
C ASN A 331 -13.73 -10.31 8.07
N ASP A 332 -13.42 -9.02 8.17
CA ASP A 332 -14.40 -7.97 8.45
C ASP A 332 -15.19 -7.53 7.22
N GLY A 333 -14.96 -8.15 6.06
CA GLY A 333 -15.74 -7.93 4.84
C GLY A 333 -15.52 -6.54 4.22
N VAL A 334 -14.39 -5.91 4.56
CA VAL A 334 -13.98 -4.59 4.10
C VAL A 334 -12.70 -4.66 3.29
#